data_AF-A0A6N7B6T5-F1
#
_entry.id   AF-A0A6N7B6T5-F1
#
_cell.length_a   1.000
_cell.length_b   1.000
_cell.length_c   1.000
_cell.angle_alpha   90.00
_cell.angle_beta   90.00
_cell.angle_gamma   90.00
#
_symmetry.space_group_name_H-M   'P 1'
#
loop_
_entity.id
_entity.type
_entity.pdbx_description
1 polymer ?
#
loop_
_entity_poly.entity_id
_entity_poly.type
_entity_poly.pdbx_seq_one_letter_code
_entity_poly.pdbx_strand_id
1 'polypeptide(L)'
;MITRHCIRYSLSLCPKQAKGIIGVQGQVRAEPMTLINGSEKLRLEFDCKKCEMHVMGKAKKHVLKSAPPTAVPVTFHPRNANTAH
;
A
#
# COMPACT_ATOMS: atom_id res chain seq x y z
N MET A 1 1.08 2.43 2.57
CA MET A 1 1.28 0.97 2.64
C MET A 1 1.32 0.44 1.21
N ILE A 2 2.22 -0.50 0.86
CA ILE A 2 2.37 -1.04 -0.50
C ILE A 2 2.07 -2.54 -0.47
N THR A 3 1.31 -3.03 -1.44
CA THR A 3 0.91 -4.44 -1.55
C THR A 3 1.17 -4.96 -2.96
N ARG A 4 1.58 -6.23 -3.07
CA ARG A 4 1.82 -6.91 -4.36
C ARG A 4 0.60 -7.67 -4.89
N HIS A 5 -0.45 -7.81 -4.08
CA HIS A 5 -1.73 -8.34 -4.53
C HIS A 5 -2.55 -7.20 -5.13
N CYS A 6 -2.90 -7.31 -6.42
CA CYS A 6 -3.64 -6.27 -7.13
C CYS A 6 -5.13 -6.63 -7.16
N ILE A 7 -5.97 -5.86 -6.45
CA ILE A 7 -7.44 -6.08 -6.44
C ILE A 7 -8.03 -6.01 -7.85
N ARG A 8 -7.50 -5.17 -8.73
CA ARG A 8 -7.95 -5.13 -10.14
C ARG A 8 -7.70 -6.44 -10.88
N TYR A 9 -6.66 -7.19 -10.52
CA TYR A 9 -6.42 -8.51 -11.08
C TYR A 9 -7.45 -9.52 -10.58
N SER A 10 -7.74 -9.51 -9.27
CA SER A 10 -8.75 -10.39 -8.67
C SER A 10 -10.17 -10.12 -9.18
N LEU A 11 -10.46 -8.89 -9.58
CA LEU A 11 -11.74 -8.49 -10.18
C LEU A 11 -11.76 -8.60 -11.72
N SER A 12 -10.71 -9.17 -12.34
CA SER A 12 -10.60 -9.29 -13.80
C SER A 12 -10.61 -7.95 -14.56
N LEU A 13 -10.26 -6.85 -13.89
CA LEU A 13 -10.18 -5.49 -14.43
C LEU A 13 -8.74 -5.08 -14.81
N CYS A 14 -7.81 -6.03 -14.83
CA CYS A 14 -6.39 -5.76 -15.01
C CYS A 14 -6.02 -5.65 -16.49
N PRO A 15 -5.37 -4.56 -16.93
CA PRO A 15 -4.94 -4.41 -18.34
C PRO A 15 -3.93 -5.48 -18.78
N LYS A 16 -3.25 -6.16 -17.84
CA LYS A 16 -2.37 -7.30 -18.18
C LYS A 16 -3.13 -8.47 -18.79
N GLN A 17 -4.39 -8.71 -18.38
CA GLN A 17 -5.22 -9.78 -18.95
C GLN A 17 -5.72 -9.41 -20.36
N ALA A 18 -5.92 -8.12 -20.63
CA ALA A 18 -6.37 -7.60 -21.92
C ALA A 18 -5.24 -7.34 -22.93
N LYS A 19 -3.98 -7.67 -22.59
CA LYS A 19 -2.82 -7.43 -23.43
C LYS A 19 -2.86 -8.35 -24.65
N GLY A 20 -3.28 -7.79 -25.80
CA GLY A 20 -3.46 -8.52 -27.07
C GLY A 20 -4.83 -8.30 -27.72
N ILE A 21 -5.78 -7.71 -26.98
CA ILE A 21 -7.09 -7.31 -27.52
C ILE A 21 -6.92 -5.94 -28.19
N ILE A 22 -7.05 -5.92 -29.52
CA ILE A 22 -6.96 -4.72 -30.35
C ILE A 22 -8.06 -3.74 -29.87
N GLY A 23 -7.66 -2.56 -29.38
CA GLY A 23 -8.57 -1.51 -28.88
C GLY A 23 -8.48 -1.19 -27.37
N VAL A 24 -7.85 -2.04 -26.54
CA VAL A 24 -7.73 -1.81 -25.08
C VAL A 24 -6.44 -1.05 -24.70
N GLN A 25 -5.47 -1.02 -25.61
CA GLN A 25 -4.22 -0.25 -25.44
C GLN A 25 -4.51 1.25 -25.55
N GLY A 26 -4.89 1.88 -24.44
CA GLY A 26 -5.08 3.33 -24.34
C GLY A 26 -6.29 3.77 -23.52
N GLN A 27 -7.28 2.90 -23.30
CA GLN A 27 -8.48 3.23 -22.53
C GLN A 27 -8.39 2.90 -21.04
N VAL A 28 -7.38 2.14 -20.62
CA VAL A 28 -7.25 1.73 -19.22
C VAL A 28 -6.54 2.83 -18.41
N ARG A 29 -7.23 3.93 -18.17
CA ARG A 29 -6.86 4.85 -17.08
C ARG A 29 -7.15 4.14 -15.77
N ALA A 30 -6.12 3.96 -14.95
CA ALA A 30 -6.28 3.41 -13.61
C ALA A 30 -6.87 4.50 -12.70
N GLU A 31 -8.17 4.72 -12.83
CA GLU A 31 -8.91 5.56 -11.90
C GLU A 31 -8.66 5.02 -10.47
N PRO A 32 -8.30 5.88 -9.50
CA PRO A 32 -8.05 5.44 -8.14
C PRO A 32 -9.32 4.82 -7.54
N MET A 33 -9.21 3.64 -6.95
CA MET A 33 -10.34 2.98 -6.27
C MET A 33 -10.34 3.32 -4.78
N THR A 34 -11.47 3.14 -4.11
CA THR A 34 -11.55 3.31 -2.65
C THR A 34 -11.92 2.01 -1.97
N LEU A 35 -11.17 1.65 -0.93
CA LEU A 35 -11.48 0.58 -0.01
C LEU A 35 -12.07 1.17 1.27
N ILE A 36 -13.20 0.63 1.73
CA ILE A 36 -13.83 1.01 2.98
C ILE A 36 -13.57 -0.10 3.98
N ASN A 37 -12.86 0.21 5.07
CA ASN A 37 -12.62 -0.71 6.18
C ASN A 37 -13.24 -0.14 7.45
N GLY A 38 -14.50 -0.50 7.72
CA GLY A 38 -15.29 0.10 8.79
C GLY A 38 -15.48 1.60 8.57
N SER A 39 -14.85 2.43 9.43
CA SER A 39 -14.90 3.89 9.34
C SER A 39 -13.76 4.51 8.53
N GLU A 40 -12.77 3.73 8.10
CA GLU A 40 -11.61 4.20 7.35
C GLU A 40 -11.88 4.11 5.84
N LYS A 41 -11.72 5.23 5.13
CA LYS A 41 -11.70 5.28 3.66
C LYS A 41 -10.25 5.34 3.19
N LEU A 42 -9.82 4.31 2.48
CA LEU A 42 -8.49 4.18 1.90
C LEU A 42 -8.57 4.36 0.39
N ARG A 43 -7.67 5.12 -0.20
CA ARG A 43 -7.49 5.22 -1.65
C ARG A 43 -6.49 4.17 -2.10
N LEU A 44 -6.78 3.53 -3.22
CA LEU A 44 -5.97 2.52 -3.87
C LEU A 44 -5.46 3.09 -5.19
N GLU A 45 -4.15 3.21 -5.31
CA GLU A 45 -3.48 3.53 -6.57
C GLU A 45 -2.78 2.29 -7.11
N PHE A 46 -2.85 2.10 -8.43
CA PHE A 46 -2.39 0.88 -9.08
C PHE A 46 -1.29 1.19 -10.09
N ASP A 47 -0.09 0.64 -9.87
CA ASP A 47 0.94 0.53 -10.91
C ASP A 47 0.77 -0.82 -11.61
N CYS A 48 -0.04 -0.83 -12.68
CA CYS A 48 -0.29 -2.03 -13.46
C CYS A 48 0.96 -2.54 -14.20
N LYS A 49 2.02 -1.73 -14.37
CA LYS A 49 3.26 -2.18 -15.01
C LYS A 49 4.05 -3.06 -14.05
N LYS A 50 4.23 -2.60 -12.81
CA LYS A 50 4.95 -3.33 -11.74
C LYS A 50 4.07 -4.31 -10.95
N CYS A 51 2.76 -4.32 -11.16
CA CYS A 51 1.79 -5.06 -10.33
C CYS A 51 1.83 -4.63 -8.85
N GLU A 52 1.95 -3.33 -8.60
CA GLU A 52 1.95 -2.78 -7.24
C GLU A 52 0.63 -2.05 -6.98
N MET A 53 0.11 -2.21 -5.75
CA MET A 53 -1.06 -1.50 -5.25
C MET A 53 -0.67 -0.69 -4.02
N HIS A 54 -0.78 0.62 -4.12
CA HIS A 54 -0.53 1.58 -3.05
C HIS A 54 -1.81 1.86 -2.30
N VAL A 55 -1.79 1.57 -1.00
CA VAL A 55 -2.87 1.86 -0.07
C VAL A 55 -2.54 3.16 0.66
N MET A 56 -3.31 4.20 0.33
CA MET A 56 -3.19 5.55 0.84
C MET A 56 -4.35 5.85 1.80
N GLY A 57 -4.04 6.10 3.05
CA GLY A 57 -5.01 6.46 4.09
C GLY A 57 -4.63 7.75 4.79
N LYS A 58 -5.55 8.30 5.58
CA LYS A 58 -5.24 9.41 6.49
C LYS A 58 -4.49 8.88 7.71
N ALA A 59 -3.61 9.69 8.28
CA ALA A 59 -2.96 9.37 9.55
C ALA A 59 -4.02 9.15 10.65
N LYS A 60 -3.87 8.07 11.43
CA LYS A 60 -4.79 7.78 12.53
C LYS A 60 -4.65 8.84 13.63
N LYS A 61 -5.76 9.22 14.26
CA LYS A 61 -5.77 10.24 15.33
C LYS A 61 -4.80 9.93 16.47
N HIS A 62 -4.66 8.67 16.85
CA HIS A 62 -3.68 8.22 17.85
C HIS A 62 -2.24 8.58 17.46
N VAL A 63 -1.88 8.38 16.18
CA VAL A 63 -0.53 8.67 15.67
C VAL A 63 -0.25 10.16 15.74
N LEU A 64 -1.24 11.01 15.44
CA LEU A 64 -1.11 12.47 15.56
C LEU A 64 -1.00 12.95 17.01
N LYS A 65 -1.59 12.22 17.97
CA LYS A 65 -1.46 12.50 19.42
C LYS A 65 -0.13 12.03 20.00
N SER A 66 0.63 11.23 19.26
CA SER A 66 1.94 10.75 19.71
C SER A 66 2.95 11.89 19.61
N ALA A 67 3.91 11.96 20.54
CA ALA A 67 5.00 12.91 20.43
C ALA A 67 5.76 12.67 19.09
N PRO A 68 6.16 13.73 18.38
CA PRO A 68 6.91 13.57 17.14
C PRO A 68 8.20 12.79 17.43
N PRO A 69 8.68 11.95 16.48
CA PRO A 69 9.84 11.09 16.70
C PRO A 69 11.13 11.86 17.02
N THR A 70 11.19 13.16 16.70
CA THR A 70 12.27 14.07 17.09
C THR A 70 12.30 14.43 18.58
N ALA A 71 11.19 14.27 19.30
CA ALA A 71 11.06 14.63 20.71
C ALA A 71 11.12 13.44 21.68
N VAL A 72 11.19 12.20 21.16
CA VAL A 72 11.22 10.99 21.98
C VAL A 72 12.66 10.48 22.11
N PRO A 73 13.20 10.32 23.34
CA PRO A 73 14.55 9.78 23.52
C PRO A 73 14.63 8.33 23.05
N VAL A 74 15.68 7.99 22.30
CA VAL A 74 15.93 6.64 21.80
C VAL A 74 16.66 5.83 22.86
N THR A 75 16.07 4.71 23.30
CA THR A 75 16.69 3.78 24.23
C THR A 75 17.48 2.71 23.47
N PHE A 76 18.79 2.65 23.68
CA PHE A 76 19.64 1.58 23.13
C PHE A 76 19.62 0.37 24.07
N HIS A 77 19.04 -0.75 23.63
CA HIS A 77 19.13 -2.00 24.37
C HIS A 77 20.45 -2.71 24.01
N PRO A 78 21.26 -3.14 25.00
CA PRO A 78 22.46 -3.90 24.73
C PRO A 78 22.09 -5.22 24.05
N ARG A 79 22.77 -5.55 22.95
CA ARG A 79 22.66 -6.86 22.30
C ARG A 79 23.42 -7.86 23.19
N ASN A 80 22.70 -8.69 23.94
CA ASN A 80 23.29 -9.75 24.76
C ASN A 80 24.22 -10.61 23.89
N ALA A 81 25.51 -10.66 24.23
CA ALA A 81 26.56 -11.36 23.51
C ALA A 81 26.64 -12.88 23.84
N ASN A 82 25.59 -13.46 24.42
CA ASN A 82 25.64 -14.78 25.06
C ASN A 82 24.96 -15.91 24.26
N THR A 83 25.09 -15.89 22.94
CA THR A 83 24.73 -17.05 22.10
C THR A 83 25.89 -17.41 21.18
N ALA A 84 27.00 -17.80 21.79
CA ALA A 84 28.09 -18.49 21.13
C ALA A 84 28.53 -19.64 22.06
N HIS A 85 27.82 -20.76 21.96
CA HIS A 85 28.29 -22.08 22.37
C HIS A 85 27.89 -23.06 21.28
#